data_AF-A0A927VWK6-F1
#
_entry.id   AF-A0A927VWK6-F1
#
_cell.length_a   1.000
_cell.length_b   1.000
_cell.length_c   1.000
_cell.angle_alpha   90.00
_cell.angle_beta   90.00
_cell.angle_gamma   90.00
#
_symmetry.space_group_name_H-M   'P 1'
#
loop_
_entity.id
_entity.type
_entity.pdbx_description
1 polymer ?
#
loop_
_entity_poly.entity_id
_entity_poly.type
_entity_poly.pdbx_seq_one_letter_code
_entity_poly.pdbx_strand_id
1 'polypeptide(L)'
;MATQSDLRASEILKKLTEGILGAKTFADIPKWEVEDGIIPRTFFADRLKRNADTPINDEAVHWLVKLYRSQLGIFKMREPISETKSVSLANELLDYLSDITGMDLATLRNSYSDDDALEKRKVIVDILAVVLNSVVEKEKLVPSDVSSEITNQIQSYTDSGDVDALIKLECVSEVYSKCPFCKHDLIDKVGGQTIEEYRIIQFPMAGHLGQLDYIAVCNNCYEKYKDTSNDAVVRSLNDKKKAILAKKSFDKSVDALEMEKEISQVLEALSDADPTELPTFQYTPVEVKQKIPNDKMLFSKVWTNVVQYFPFVEDKLKQLNNERRLTYEKISGDVKRAYLEFATDEQDKEVIFNRLCEWLAEKAQTDKKSACEAIISYYIQNCEVFERETTE
;
A
#
# COMPACT_ATOMS: atom_id res chain seq x y z
N MET A 1 -18.69 36.18 13.75
CA MET A 1 -18.71 35.29 12.57
C MET A 1 -18.45 36.15 11.36
N ALA A 2 -17.17 36.31 10.99
CA ALA A 2 -16.80 36.96 9.74
C ALA A 2 -16.93 35.91 8.63
N THR A 3 -17.68 36.27 7.59
CA THR A 3 -17.77 35.50 6.35
C THR A 3 -16.37 35.25 5.79
N GLN A 4 -16.13 34.00 5.39
CA GLN A 4 -14.85 33.37 5.02
C GLN A 4 -14.21 33.93 3.73
N SER A 5 -14.24 35.24 3.48
CA SER A 5 -13.94 35.82 2.17
C SER A 5 -12.96 37.00 2.14
N ASP A 6 -12.26 37.36 3.22
CA ASP A 6 -11.46 38.61 3.21
C ASP A 6 -10.13 38.61 3.99
N LEU A 7 -9.47 37.45 4.13
CA LEU A 7 -8.19 37.38 4.83
C LEU A 7 -7.06 37.99 3.97
N ARG A 8 -6.40 39.04 4.48
CA ARG A 8 -5.34 39.74 3.75
C ARG A 8 -4.01 38.99 3.82
N ALA A 9 -3.22 39.06 2.76
CA ALA A 9 -1.88 38.46 2.70
C ALA A 9 -0.96 38.98 3.82
N SER A 10 -1.10 40.26 4.20
CA SER A 10 -0.34 40.83 5.32
C SER A 10 -0.75 40.28 6.69
N GLU A 11 -2.01 39.90 6.88
CA GLU A 11 -2.49 39.24 8.10
C GLU A 11 -1.96 37.81 8.20
N ILE A 12 -1.91 37.11 7.07
CA ILE A 12 -1.27 35.77 6.98
C ILE A 12 0.20 35.87 7.40
N LEU A 13 0.95 36.80 6.79
CA LEU A 13 2.35 36.99 7.10
C LEU A 13 2.57 37.33 8.58
N LYS A 14 1.73 38.20 9.15
CA LYS A 14 1.80 38.61 10.55
C LYS A 14 1.49 37.45 11.50
N LYS A 15 0.47 36.64 11.21
CA LYS A 15 0.11 35.48 12.04
C LYS A 15 1.21 34.41 12.02
N LEU A 16 1.80 34.13 10.85
CA LEU A 16 2.90 33.18 10.72
C LEU A 16 4.16 33.65 11.48
N THR A 17 4.49 34.94 11.41
CA THR A 17 5.71 35.48 12.04
C THR A 17 5.52 35.85 13.52
N GLU A 18 4.64 36.80 13.83
CA GLU A 18 4.45 37.31 15.20
C GLU A 18 3.58 36.40 16.06
N GLY A 19 2.68 35.63 15.44
CA GLY A 19 1.75 34.75 16.15
C GLY A 19 2.38 33.40 16.48
N ILE A 20 2.59 32.57 15.45
CA ILE A 20 3.04 31.18 15.60
C ILE A 20 4.50 31.12 16.02
N LEU A 21 5.38 31.83 15.31
CA LEU A 21 6.80 31.85 15.65
C LEU A 21 7.11 32.80 16.82
N GLY A 22 6.17 33.66 17.20
CA GLY A 22 6.31 34.60 18.32
C GLY A 22 7.36 35.69 18.10
N ALA A 23 7.79 35.95 16.86
CA ALA A 23 8.89 36.88 16.58
C ALA A 23 8.45 38.13 15.82
N LYS A 24 8.51 39.27 16.53
CA LYS A 24 8.36 40.62 15.94
C LYS A 24 9.63 41.10 15.24
N THR A 25 10.77 40.76 15.82
CA THR A 25 12.09 40.91 15.23
C THR A 25 12.86 39.65 15.56
N PHE A 26 13.66 39.16 14.63
CA PHE A 26 14.35 37.89 14.76
C PHE A 26 15.58 37.95 15.66
N ALA A 27 15.55 38.82 16.67
CA ALA A 27 16.58 38.92 17.70
C ALA A 27 16.35 37.91 18.85
N ASP A 28 15.09 37.47 19.07
CA ASP A 28 14.69 36.73 20.29
C ASP A 28 14.47 35.22 20.08
N ILE A 29 14.61 34.67 18.86
CA ILE A 29 14.61 33.21 18.64
C ILE A 29 16.05 32.70 18.58
N PRO A 30 16.39 31.61 19.31
CA PRO A 30 17.70 30.99 19.23
C PRO A 30 17.97 30.43 17.82
N LYS A 31 18.78 31.19 17.07
CA LYS A 31 19.53 30.86 15.83
C LYS A 31 18.73 30.36 14.61
N TRP A 32 18.66 31.28 13.65
CA TRP A 32 18.03 31.25 12.32
C TRP A 32 18.77 30.44 11.27
N GLU A 33 19.30 29.28 11.64
CA GLU A 33 19.95 28.44 10.65
C GLU A 33 18.88 27.90 9.71
N VAL A 34 18.80 28.50 8.53
CA VAL A 34 17.95 28.08 7.43
C VAL A 34 18.81 27.49 6.34
N GLU A 35 18.23 26.55 5.61
CA GLU A 35 18.86 25.90 4.47
C GLU A 35 19.46 26.96 3.51
N ASP A 36 20.76 26.88 3.27
CA ASP A 36 21.52 27.70 2.31
C ASP A 36 21.49 29.23 2.49
N GLY A 37 21.32 29.78 3.71
CA GLY A 37 21.41 31.24 3.87
C GLY A 37 21.26 31.82 5.27
N ILE A 38 21.41 33.15 5.35
CA ILE A 38 21.13 33.95 6.56
C ILE A 38 20.03 34.94 6.22
N ILE A 39 18.88 34.81 6.90
CA ILE A 39 17.78 35.78 6.78
C ILE A 39 18.17 37.06 7.53
N PRO A 40 18.02 38.26 6.92
CA PRO A 40 18.21 39.51 7.63
C PRO A 40 17.25 39.63 8.83
N ARG A 41 17.77 40.00 10.01
CA ARG A 41 17.01 40.00 11.29
C ARG A 41 15.73 40.85 11.28
N THR A 42 15.69 41.87 10.43
CA THR A 42 14.56 42.78 10.31
C THR A 42 13.74 42.53 9.06
N PHE A 43 14.05 41.50 8.24
CA PHE A 43 13.44 41.29 6.93
C PHE A 43 11.90 41.36 6.96
N PHE A 44 11.26 40.51 7.77
CA PHE A 44 9.80 40.50 7.89
C PHE A 44 9.25 41.71 8.66
N ALA A 45 9.99 42.25 9.63
CA ALA A 45 9.59 43.43 10.42
C ALA A 45 9.58 44.71 9.57
N ASP A 46 10.62 44.93 8.76
CA ASP A 46 10.70 46.03 7.80
C ASP A 46 9.59 45.92 6.76
N ARG A 47 9.26 44.70 6.32
CA ARG A 47 8.16 44.45 5.38
C ARG A 47 6.80 44.81 6.00
N LEU A 48 6.49 44.29 7.19
CA LEU A 48 5.23 44.58 7.88
C LEU A 48 5.08 46.07 8.24
N LYS A 49 6.19 46.78 8.47
CA LYS A 49 6.17 48.21 8.84
C LYS A 49 6.10 49.18 7.66
N ARG A 50 6.82 48.91 6.57
CA ARG A 50 6.95 49.83 5.42
C ARG A 50 5.96 49.54 4.29
N ASN A 51 5.49 48.30 4.22
CA ASN A 51 4.72 47.72 3.10
C ASN A 51 3.50 46.95 3.63
N ALA A 52 2.80 47.51 4.63
CA ALA A 52 1.71 46.82 5.35
C ALA A 52 0.53 46.41 4.44
N ASP A 53 0.31 47.15 3.36
CA ASP A 53 -0.73 46.90 2.35
C ASP A 53 -0.19 46.22 1.08
N THR A 54 1.11 45.88 1.04
CA THR A 54 1.74 45.29 -0.14
C THR A 54 1.65 43.76 -0.09
N PRO A 55 1.27 43.09 -1.20
CA PRO A 55 1.22 41.62 -1.27
C PRO A 55 2.52 40.93 -0.87
N ILE A 56 2.43 39.64 -0.52
CA ILE A 56 3.62 38.80 -0.31
C ILE A 56 4.38 38.68 -1.65
N ASN A 57 5.72 38.67 -1.59
CA ASN A 57 6.57 38.42 -2.76
C ASN A 57 7.30 37.08 -2.61
N ASP A 58 7.86 36.59 -3.71
CA ASP A 58 8.55 35.30 -3.75
C ASP A 58 9.67 35.17 -2.72
N GLU A 59 10.42 36.25 -2.48
CA GLU A 59 11.50 36.26 -1.50
C GLU A 59 10.97 36.05 -0.07
N ALA A 60 9.83 36.65 0.27
CA ALA A 60 9.19 36.43 1.56
C ALA A 60 8.63 35.01 1.69
N VAL A 61 8.06 34.44 0.63
CA VAL A 61 7.64 33.03 0.62
C VAL A 61 8.84 32.11 0.85
N HIS A 62 9.90 32.30 0.07
CA HIS A 62 11.14 31.51 0.14
C HIS A 62 11.71 31.47 1.56
N TRP A 63 11.87 32.64 2.19
CA TRP A 63 12.43 32.72 3.53
C TRP A 63 11.50 32.15 4.60
N LEU A 64 10.19 32.33 4.46
CA LEU A 64 9.23 31.84 5.45
C LEU A 64 9.13 30.31 5.41
N VAL A 65 9.07 29.71 4.23
CA VAL A 65 9.07 28.25 4.05
C VAL A 65 10.33 27.64 4.67
N LYS A 66 11.51 28.19 4.35
CA LYS A 66 12.78 27.71 4.93
C LYS A 66 12.83 27.84 6.44
N LEU A 67 12.31 28.95 6.97
CA LEU A 67 12.23 29.16 8.40
C LEU A 67 11.37 28.08 9.07
N TYR A 68 10.19 27.79 8.53
CA TYR A 68 9.35 26.70 9.04
C TYR A 68 10.02 25.33 8.90
N ARG A 69 10.77 25.05 7.82
CA ARG A 69 11.57 23.80 7.72
C ARG A 69 12.54 23.63 8.89
N SER A 70 13.21 24.70 9.29
CA SER A 70 14.10 24.69 10.45
C SER A 70 13.33 24.57 11.76
N GLN A 71 12.24 25.34 11.93
CA GLN A 71 11.46 25.36 13.17
C GLN A 71 10.71 24.05 13.45
N LEU A 72 10.41 23.28 12.41
CA LEU A 72 9.73 21.98 12.47
C LEU A 72 10.72 20.81 12.48
N GLY A 73 12.03 21.07 12.59
CA GLY A 73 13.05 20.03 12.67
C GLY A 73 13.26 19.21 11.39
N ILE A 74 12.78 19.71 10.24
CA ILE A 74 12.98 19.09 8.92
C ILE A 74 14.42 19.36 8.44
N PHE A 75 14.89 20.58 8.64
CA PHE A 75 16.27 20.95 8.41
C PHE A 75 17.09 20.79 9.69
N LYS A 76 18.24 20.13 9.59
CA LYS A 76 19.12 19.86 10.74
C LYS A 76 19.99 21.08 11.04
N MET A 77 19.57 21.89 12.02
CA MET A 77 20.35 22.99 12.55
C MET A 77 21.50 22.51 13.45
N ARG A 78 22.52 23.35 13.62
CA ARG A 78 23.64 23.16 14.55
C ARG A 78 23.21 23.08 16.00
N GLU A 79 22.19 23.85 16.38
CA GLU A 79 21.48 23.74 17.67
C GLU A 79 20.03 23.36 17.35
N PRO A 80 19.69 22.06 17.34
CA PRO A 80 18.36 21.59 16.97
C PRO A 80 17.28 22.09 17.93
N ILE A 81 16.10 22.38 17.40
CA ILE A 81 14.90 22.60 18.21
C ILE A 81 14.46 21.28 18.84
N SER A 82 13.92 21.36 20.06
CA SER A 82 13.39 20.18 20.73
C SER A 82 12.18 19.62 20.00
N GLU A 83 12.09 18.30 19.92
CA GLU A 83 11.00 17.60 19.22
C GLU A 83 9.62 18.07 19.71
N THR A 84 9.43 18.21 21.03
CA THR A 84 8.19 18.71 21.63
C THR A 84 7.79 20.09 21.10
N LYS A 85 8.77 20.98 20.88
CA LYS A 85 8.51 22.32 20.35
C LYS A 85 8.20 22.26 18.85
N SER A 86 8.91 21.42 18.08
CA SER A 86 8.61 21.18 16.66
C SER A 86 7.19 20.66 16.45
N VAL A 87 6.76 19.67 17.25
CA VAL A 87 5.40 19.10 17.22
C VAL A 87 4.35 20.15 17.55
N SER A 88 4.59 20.95 18.60
CA SER A 88 3.67 22.02 19.00
C SER A 88 3.51 23.07 17.90
N LEU A 89 4.62 23.54 17.31
CA LEU A 89 4.60 24.53 16.23
C LEU A 89 3.95 23.98 14.95
N ALA A 90 4.20 22.70 14.62
CA ALA A 90 3.58 22.05 13.48
C ALA A 90 2.06 21.98 13.62
N ASN A 91 1.56 21.58 14.80
CA ASN A 91 0.13 21.49 15.06
C ASN A 91 -0.54 22.87 15.12
N GLU A 92 0.12 23.89 15.67
CA GLU A 92 -0.41 25.26 15.64
C GLU A 92 -0.49 25.82 14.21
N LEU A 93 0.52 25.52 13.39
CA LEU A 93 0.50 25.85 11.96
C LEU A 93 -0.60 25.09 11.22
N LEU A 94 -0.77 23.80 11.49
CA LEU A 94 -1.81 22.96 10.90
C LEU A 94 -3.21 23.50 11.20
N ASP A 95 -3.48 23.83 12.46
CA ASP A 95 -4.76 24.39 12.91
C ASP A 95 -5.03 25.72 12.17
N TYR A 96 -4.02 26.58 12.05
CA TYR A 96 -4.14 27.84 11.31
C TYR A 96 -4.40 27.65 9.80
N LEU A 97 -3.68 26.72 9.16
CA LEU A 97 -3.88 26.42 7.74
C LEU A 97 -5.26 25.82 7.47
N SER A 98 -5.76 24.96 8.37
CA SER A 98 -7.12 24.42 8.29
C SER A 98 -8.16 25.54 8.36
N ASP A 99 -8.00 26.47 9.30
CA ASP A 99 -8.93 27.59 9.48
C ASP A 99 -9.01 28.51 8.25
N ILE A 100 -7.87 28.91 7.70
CA ILE A 100 -7.84 29.90 6.60
C ILE A 100 -8.19 29.32 5.23
N THR A 101 -8.00 28.01 5.05
CA THR A 101 -8.33 27.32 3.78
C THR A 101 -9.71 26.64 3.84
N GLY A 102 -10.26 26.41 5.03
CA GLY A 102 -11.50 25.65 5.22
C GLY A 102 -11.36 24.16 4.90
N MET A 103 -10.13 23.65 4.75
CA MET A 103 -9.83 22.25 4.48
C MET A 103 -9.70 21.46 5.78
N ASP A 104 -10.15 20.20 5.76
CA ASP A 104 -9.87 19.25 6.84
C ASP A 104 -8.46 18.69 6.70
N LEU A 105 -7.58 19.03 7.64
CA LEU A 105 -6.18 18.61 7.68
C LEU A 105 -5.88 17.68 8.87
N ALA A 106 -6.90 17.12 9.52
CA ALA A 106 -6.76 16.34 10.74
C ALA A 106 -5.82 15.12 10.60
N THR A 107 -5.71 14.54 9.40
CA THR A 107 -4.83 13.41 9.09
C THR A 107 -3.35 13.72 9.29
N LEU A 108 -2.95 15.00 9.17
CA LEU A 108 -1.57 15.46 9.34
C LEU A 108 -1.24 15.84 10.79
N ARG A 109 -2.17 15.64 11.73
CA ARG A 109 -1.93 15.94 13.15
C ARG A 109 -0.71 15.17 13.64
N ASN A 110 0.20 15.90 14.26
CA ASN A 110 1.51 15.40 14.66
C ASN A 110 1.49 14.99 16.13
N SER A 111 2.03 13.81 16.46
CA SER A 111 2.34 13.39 17.83
C SER A 111 3.82 13.09 18.00
N TYR A 112 4.32 13.24 19.23
CA TYR A 112 5.68 12.86 19.63
C TYR A 112 5.94 11.34 19.57
N SER A 113 4.88 10.54 19.43
CA SER A 113 4.95 9.07 19.32
C SER A 113 4.83 8.56 17.88
N ASP A 114 4.63 9.44 16.90
CA ASP A 114 4.37 9.01 15.52
C ASP A 114 5.68 8.67 14.80
N ASP A 115 5.77 7.46 14.27
CA ASP A 115 6.94 7.01 13.48
C ASP A 115 7.13 7.84 12.19
N ASP A 116 6.06 8.44 11.68
CA ASP A 116 6.02 9.28 10.49
C ASP A 116 5.91 10.79 10.80
N ALA A 117 6.16 11.19 12.06
CA ALA A 117 6.05 12.57 12.52
C ALA A 117 6.82 13.56 11.63
N LEU A 118 8.01 13.17 11.14
CA LEU A 118 8.83 14.02 10.29
C LEU A 118 8.21 14.23 8.90
N GLU A 119 7.62 13.19 8.31
CA GLU A 119 6.96 13.27 7.00
C GLU A 119 5.70 14.13 7.07
N LYS A 120 4.87 13.95 8.11
CA LYS A 120 3.73 14.83 8.39
C LYS A 120 4.15 16.30 8.43
N ARG A 121 5.26 16.63 9.09
CA ARG A 121 5.78 18.01 9.16
C ARG A 121 6.20 18.55 7.79
N LYS A 122 6.79 17.72 6.91
CA LYS A 122 7.13 18.14 5.54
C LYS A 122 5.89 18.51 4.76
N VAL A 123 4.86 17.66 4.79
CA VAL A 123 3.59 17.92 4.10
C VAL A 123 2.92 19.19 4.61
N ILE A 124 2.95 19.45 5.92
CA ILE A 124 2.46 20.70 6.51
C ILE A 124 3.19 21.92 5.93
N VAL A 125 4.51 21.84 5.75
CA VAL A 125 5.30 22.92 5.15
C VAL A 125 5.02 23.07 3.66
N ASP A 126 4.77 21.99 2.94
CA ASP A 126 4.41 22.04 1.52
C ASP A 126 3.02 22.69 1.33
N ILE A 127 2.05 22.37 2.20
CA ILE A 127 0.75 23.07 2.24
C ILE A 127 0.94 24.55 2.56
N LEU A 128 1.79 24.90 3.51
CA LEU A 128 2.13 26.30 3.79
C LEU A 128 2.69 26.99 2.54
N ALA A 129 3.59 26.34 1.79
CA ALA A 129 4.14 26.89 0.56
C ALA A 129 3.05 27.11 -0.50
N VAL A 130 2.12 26.18 -0.67
CA VAL A 130 0.96 26.32 -1.57
C VAL A 130 0.14 27.56 -1.21
N VAL A 131 -0.21 27.72 0.07
CA VAL A 131 -0.98 28.88 0.56
C VAL A 131 -0.21 30.19 0.31
N LEU A 132 1.07 30.24 0.66
CA LEU A 132 1.89 31.44 0.49
C LEU A 132 2.08 31.83 -0.98
N ASN A 133 2.31 30.85 -1.87
CA ASN A 133 2.42 31.09 -3.31
C ASN A 133 1.10 31.60 -3.91
N SER A 134 -0.05 31.13 -3.41
CA SER A 134 -1.36 31.56 -3.92
C SER A 134 -1.66 33.04 -3.67
N VAL A 135 -0.99 33.65 -2.70
CA VAL A 135 -1.13 35.07 -2.31
C VAL A 135 0.06 35.93 -2.73
N VAL A 136 0.98 35.40 -3.55
CA VAL A 136 2.02 36.21 -4.18
C VAL A 136 1.36 37.24 -5.10
N GLU A 137 1.72 38.52 -4.94
CA GLU A 137 1.18 39.64 -5.70
C GLU A 137 -0.36 39.83 -5.60
N LYS A 138 -1.06 39.07 -4.75
CA LYS A 138 -2.49 39.22 -4.45
C LYS A 138 -2.71 39.81 -3.06
N GLU A 139 -3.75 40.62 -2.91
CA GLU A 139 -4.09 41.25 -1.63
C GLU A 139 -4.70 40.26 -0.63
N LYS A 140 -5.41 39.25 -1.12
CA LYS A 140 -6.24 38.34 -0.32
C LYS A 140 -6.07 36.88 -0.73
N LEU A 141 -6.23 35.98 0.23
CA LEU A 141 -6.34 34.55 -0.02
C LEU A 141 -7.75 34.23 -0.53
N VAL A 142 -7.81 33.45 -1.60
CA VAL A 142 -9.05 32.85 -2.11
C VAL A 142 -8.94 31.34 -1.85
N PRO A 143 -9.65 30.78 -0.86
CA PRO A 143 -9.48 29.38 -0.46
C PRO A 143 -9.65 28.37 -1.60
N SER A 144 -10.57 28.64 -2.54
CA SER A 144 -10.80 27.77 -3.70
C SER A 144 -9.59 27.65 -4.64
N ASP A 145 -8.69 28.64 -4.66
CA ASP A 145 -7.49 28.61 -5.51
C ASP A 145 -6.48 27.56 -5.02
N VAL A 146 -6.53 27.19 -3.74
CA VAL A 146 -5.56 26.28 -3.11
C VAL A 146 -6.14 24.90 -2.78
N SER A 147 -7.47 24.75 -2.72
CA SER A 147 -8.12 23.50 -2.29
C SER A 147 -7.64 22.28 -3.08
N SER A 148 -7.57 22.37 -4.41
CA SER A 148 -7.18 21.23 -5.27
C SER A 148 -5.72 20.82 -5.05
N GLU A 149 -4.81 21.79 -4.96
CA GLU A 149 -3.40 21.52 -4.73
C GLU A 149 -3.16 20.95 -3.33
N ILE A 150 -3.83 21.49 -2.31
CA ILE A 150 -3.77 20.95 -0.93
C ILE A 150 -4.30 19.51 -0.88
N THR A 151 -5.42 19.21 -1.55
CA THR A 151 -5.94 17.83 -1.66
C THR A 151 -4.91 16.91 -2.30
N ASN A 152 -4.21 17.33 -3.36
CA ASN A 152 -3.17 16.53 -4.00
C ASN A 152 -2.00 16.25 -3.05
N GLN A 153 -1.57 17.24 -2.24
CA GLN A 153 -0.50 17.03 -1.25
C GLN A 153 -0.90 16.00 -0.19
N ILE A 154 -2.14 16.07 0.30
CA ILE A 154 -2.67 15.10 1.29
C ILE A 154 -2.79 13.71 0.67
N GLN A 155 -3.31 13.61 -0.56
CA GLN A 155 -3.46 12.32 -1.25
C GLN A 155 -2.08 11.69 -1.49
N SER A 156 -1.10 12.46 -1.97
CA SER A 156 0.27 11.96 -2.19
C SER A 156 0.92 11.44 -0.91
N TYR A 157 0.68 12.10 0.24
CA TYR A 157 1.16 11.62 1.53
C TYR A 157 0.45 10.34 1.97
N THR A 158 -0.88 10.28 1.83
CA THR A 158 -1.68 9.10 2.18
C THR A 158 -1.27 7.88 1.34
N ASP A 159 -1.11 8.07 0.03
CA ASP A 159 -0.66 7.04 -0.89
C ASP A 159 0.78 6.59 -0.57
N SER A 160 1.65 7.52 -0.13
CA SER A 160 3.02 7.17 0.27
C SER A 160 3.07 6.29 1.53
N GLY A 161 2.13 6.50 2.46
CA GLY A 161 1.97 5.65 3.65
C GLY A 161 1.52 4.24 3.29
N ASP A 162 0.60 4.10 2.34
CA ASP A 162 0.16 2.80 1.83
C ASP A 162 1.28 2.07 1.07
N VAL A 163 2.10 2.79 0.29
CA VAL A 163 3.26 2.21 -0.39
C VAL A 163 4.33 1.73 0.61
N ASP A 164 4.62 2.49 1.66
CA ASP A 164 5.57 2.06 2.71
C ASP A 164 5.05 0.85 3.49
N ALA A 165 3.74 0.81 3.78
CA ALA A 165 3.09 -0.34 4.39
C ALA A 165 3.14 -1.60 3.50
N LEU A 166 2.92 -1.44 2.20
CA LEU A 166 3.05 -2.52 1.20
C LEU A 166 4.49 -3.03 1.09
N ILE A 167 5.48 -2.12 1.06
CA ILE A 167 6.91 -2.48 1.02
C ILE A 167 7.30 -3.22 2.30
N LYS A 168 6.87 -2.75 3.48
CA LYS A 168 7.09 -3.43 4.76
C LYS A 168 6.53 -4.84 4.75
N LEU A 169 5.26 -5.00 4.36
CA LEU A 169 4.59 -6.30 4.28
C LEU A 169 5.29 -7.23 3.29
N GLU A 170 5.65 -6.74 2.11
CA GLU A 170 6.36 -7.50 1.10
C GLU A 170 7.73 -7.97 1.62
N CYS A 171 8.52 -7.07 2.20
CA CYS A 171 9.86 -7.37 2.71
C CYS A 171 9.84 -8.42 3.83
N VAL A 172 8.88 -8.34 4.75
CA VAL A 172 8.75 -9.30 5.85
C VAL A 172 8.27 -10.66 5.34
N SER A 173 7.32 -10.68 4.40
CA SER A 173 6.83 -11.91 3.78
C SER A 173 7.93 -12.62 2.98
N GLU A 174 8.80 -11.87 2.30
CA GLU A 174 9.89 -12.40 1.49
C GLU A 174 10.93 -13.17 2.32
N VAL A 175 11.11 -12.77 3.57
CA VAL A 175 12.01 -13.43 4.53
C VAL A 175 11.29 -14.40 5.46
N TYR A 176 10.01 -14.69 5.19
CA TYR A 176 9.15 -15.58 5.98
C TYR A 176 9.13 -15.22 7.48
N SER A 177 9.00 -13.92 7.77
CA SER A 177 8.97 -13.36 9.14
C SER A 177 10.18 -13.69 10.00
N LYS A 178 11.32 -14.10 9.40
CA LYS A 178 12.57 -14.37 10.11
C LYS A 178 13.70 -13.54 9.53
N CYS A 179 14.50 -12.94 10.40
CA CYS A 179 15.67 -12.17 10.02
C CYS A 179 16.57 -13.02 9.11
N PRO A 180 16.88 -12.57 7.89
CA PRO A 180 17.60 -13.40 6.94
C PRO A 180 19.03 -13.69 7.42
N PHE A 181 19.64 -12.79 8.20
CA PHE A 181 21.00 -12.87 8.71
C PHE A 181 21.15 -13.76 9.95
N CYS A 182 20.32 -13.56 10.97
CA CYS A 182 20.45 -14.26 12.26
C CYS A 182 19.31 -15.24 12.59
N LYS A 183 18.27 -15.32 11.76
CA LYS A 183 17.07 -16.18 11.91
C LYS A 183 16.14 -15.86 13.09
N HIS A 184 16.39 -14.77 13.80
CA HIS A 184 15.48 -14.24 14.81
C HIS A 184 14.12 -13.90 14.19
N ASP A 185 13.03 -14.18 14.90
CA ASP A 185 11.68 -13.83 14.44
C ASP A 185 11.55 -12.30 14.36
N LEU A 186 10.90 -11.82 13.30
CA LEU A 186 10.65 -10.40 13.05
C LEU A 186 9.28 -9.97 13.59
N ILE A 187 8.37 -10.93 13.73
CA ILE A 187 7.01 -10.74 14.21
C ILE A 187 6.72 -11.82 15.24
N ASP A 188 6.35 -11.39 16.45
CA ASP A 188 5.93 -12.27 17.54
C ASP A 188 4.46 -12.02 17.90
N LYS A 189 3.79 -13.06 18.41
CA LYS A 189 2.42 -12.94 18.94
C LYS A 189 2.45 -13.19 20.45
N VAL A 190 2.24 -12.14 21.23
CA VAL A 190 2.20 -12.22 22.70
C VAL A 190 0.80 -11.79 23.17
N GLY A 191 0.07 -12.70 23.80
CA GLY A 191 -1.24 -12.38 24.39
C GLY A 191 -2.31 -11.91 23.40
N GLY A 192 -2.23 -12.32 22.13
CA GLY A 192 -3.16 -11.89 21.07
C GLY A 192 -2.79 -10.55 20.41
N GLN A 193 -1.74 -9.87 20.87
CA GLN A 193 -1.14 -8.72 20.18
C GLN A 193 0.03 -9.18 19.31
N THR A 194 0.12 -8.60 18.11
CA THR A 194 1.24 -8.82 17.19
C THR A 194 2.29 -7.75 17.48
N ILE A 195 3.51 -8.16 17.80
CA ILE A 195 4.65 -7.29 18.08
C ILE A 195 5.60 -7.40 16.89
N GLU A 196 5.90 -6.26 16.28
CA GLU A 196 6.81 -6.15 15.14
C GLU A 196 8.17 -5.63 15.62
N GLU A 197 9.22 -6.46 15.53
CA GLU A 197 10.58 -6.11 15.96
C GLU A 197 11.58 -6.13 14.79
N TYR A 198 11.24 -5.44 13.70
CA TYR A 198 12.06 -5.37 12.51
C TYR A 198 12.20 -3.95 11.96
N ARG A 199 13.20 -3.77 11.10
CA ARG A 199 13.42 -2.56 10.32
C ARG A 199 13.75 -2.93 8.88
N ILE A 200 13.43 -2.03 7.96
CA ILE A 200 13.76 -2.17 6.54
C ILE A 200 15.08 -1.47 6.25
N ILE A 201 16.00 -2.17 5.59
CA ILE A 201 17.20 -1.55 5.00
C ILE A 201 16.93 -1.35 3.51
N GLN A 202 17.11 -0.12 3.04
CA GLN A 202 17.06 0.25 1.63
C GLN A 202 18.49 0.40 1.08
N PHE A 203 18.82 -0.27 -0.02
CA PHE A 203 20.18 -0.31 -0.56
C PHE A 203 20.21 -0.34 -2.10
N PRO A 204 21.31 0.09 -2.74
CA PRO A 204 21.44 0.03 -4.20
C PRO A 204 21.41 -1.40 -4.73
N MET A 205 20.59 -1.62 -5.76
CA MET A 205 20.48 -2.91 -6.44
C MET A 205 21.72 -3.19 -7.30
N ALA A 206 22.29 -4.38 -7.16
CA ALA A 206 23.46 -4.78 -7.95
C ALA A 206 23.13 -4.82 -9.45
N GLY A 207 23.90 -4.08 -10.25
CA GLY A 207 23.78 -4.08 -11.72
C GLY A 207 22.72 -3.15 -12.30
N HIS A 208 21.95 -2.42 -11.47
CA HIS A 208 20.90 -1.50 -11.90
C HIS A 208 21.16 -0.08 -11.35
N LEU A 209 21.56 0.84 -12.24
CA LEU A 209 21.88 2.21 -11.86
C LEU A 209 20.63 2.96 -11.38
N GLY A 210 20.68 3.47 -10.14
CA GLY A 210 19.62 4.29 -9.56
C GLY A 210 18.42 3.51 -9.01
N GLN A 211 18.42 2.17 -9.09
CA GLN A 211 17.37 1.33 -8.52
C GLN A 211 17.73 0.87 -7.11
N LEU A 212 16.73 0.82 -6.23
CA LEU A 212 16.88 0.45 -4.82
C LEU A 212 16.14 -0.85 -4.54
N ASP A 213 16.73 -1.65 -3.67
CA ASP A 213 16.19 -2.88 -3.12
C ASP A 213 15.96 -2.73 -1.60
N TYR A 214 15.10 -3.58 -1.06
CA TYR A 214 14.66 -3.51 0.33
C TYR A 214 14.76 -4.89 1.00
N ILE A 215 15.14 -4.91 2.28
CA ILE A 215 15.19 -6.15 3.07
C ILE A 215 14.78 -5.90 4.52
N ALA A 216 13.89 -6.74 5.04
CA ALA A 216 13.50 -6.72 6.46
C ALA A 216 14.51 -7.48 7.32
N VAL A 217 14.95 -6.86 8.41
CA VAL A 217 15.91 -7.44 9.38
C VAL A 217 15.54 -7.07 10.81
N CYS A 218 15.98 -7.87 11.79
CA CYS A 218 15.80 -7.50 13.20
C CYS A 218 16.66 -6.28 13.57
N ASN A 219 16.32 -5.60 14.66
CA ASN A 219 17.02 -4.39 15.13
C ASN A 219 18.55 -4.58 15.26
N ASN A 220 19.01 -5.72 15.77
CA ASN A 220 20.44 -6.00 15.91
C ASN A 220 21.16 -6.10 14.55
N CYS A 221 20.51 -6.71 13.55
CA CYS A 221 21.07 -6.80 12.21
C CYS A 221 20.95 -5.46 11.47
N TYR A 222 19.90 -4.69 11.73
CA TYR A 222 19.78 -3.33 11.21
C TYR A 222 20.99 -2.49 11.58
N GLU A 223 21.34 -2.43 12.87
CA GLU A 223 22.49 -1.65 13.35
C GLU A 223 23.82 -2.08 12.70
N LYS A 224 23.95 -3.37 12.35
CA LYS A 224 25.14 -3.92 11.69
C LYS A 224 25.22 -3.60 10.20
N TYR A 225 24.08 -3.49 9.50
CA TYR A 225 24.02 -3.40 8.04
C TYR A 225 23.33 -2.12 7.52
N LYS A 226 22.97 -1.15 8.37
CA LYS A 226 22.31 0.11 7.98
C LYS A 226 23.18 1.07 7.18
N ASP A 227 24.52 0.95 7.25
CA ASP A 227 25.43 1.83 6.53
C ASP A 227 25.57 1.39 5.07
N THR A 228 24.63 1.85 4.25
CA THR A 228 24.58 1.54 2.80
C THR A 228 25.51 2.41 1.96
N SER A 229 26.32 3.27 2.58
CA SER A 229 27.47 3.91 1.92
C SER A 229 28.70 2.99 1.86
N ASN A 230 28.70 1.90 2.63
CA ASN A 230 29.78 0.93 2.66
C ASN A 230 29.58 -0.19 1.63
N ASP A 231 30.47 -0.25 0.62
CA ASP A 231 30.42 -1.25 -0.45
C ASP A 231 30.38 -2.70 0.04
N ALA A 232 31.08 -3.03 1.15
CA ALA A 232 31.07 -4.39 1.68
C ALA A 232 29.71 -4.76 2.28
N VAL A 233 29.03 -3.79 2.92
CA VAL A 233 27.67 -3.95 3.45
C VAL A 233 26.68 -4.12 2.29
N VAL A 234 26.76 -3.25 1.27
CA VAL A 234 25.89 -3.32 0.08
C VAL A 234 26.06 -4.65 -0.67
N ARG A 235 27.29 -5.16 -0.81
CA ARG A 235 27.52 -6.50 -1.39
C ARG A 235 26.87 -7.59 -0.55
N SER A 236 27.04 -7.55 0.77
CA SER A 236 26.43 -8.55 1.67
C SER A 236 24.90 -8.54 1.61
N LEU A 237 24.29 -7.35 1.52
CA LEU A 237 22.84 -7.18 1.36
C LEU A 237 22.36 -7.74 0.02
N ASN A 238 23.05 -7.42 -1.08
CA ASN A 238 22.74 -7.93 -2.42
C ASN A 238 22.88 -9.46 -2.51
N ASP A 239 23.96 -10.03 -1.98
CA ASP A 239 24.16 -11.49 -1.95
C ASP A 239 23.04 -12.18 -1.17
N LYS A 240 22.63 -11.57 -0.05
CA LYS A 240 21.55 -12.09 0.78
C LYS A 240 20.19 -12.01 0.09
N LYS A 241 19.88 -10.86 -0.51
CA LYS A 241 18.64 -10.63 -1.28
C LYS A 241 18.55 -11.62 -2.44
N LYS A 242 19.64 -11.83 -3.18
CA LYS A 242 19.72 -12.83 -4.25
C LYS A 242 19.45 -14.26 -3.75
N ALA A 243 20.00 -14.64 -2.60
CA ALA A 243 19.75 -15.95 -2.00
C ALA A 243 18.28 -16.12 -1.56
N ILE A 244 17.66 -15.07 -1.01
CA ILE A 244 16.24 -15.05 -0.64
C ILE A 244 15.36 -15.23 -1.90
N LEU A 245 15.61 -14.45 -2.95
CA LEU A 245 14.85 -14.52 -4.19
C LEU A 245 15.01 -15.87 -4.89
N ALA A 246 16.22 -16.44 -4.90
CA ALA A 246 16.47 -17.78 -5.42
C ALA A 246 15.68 -18.84 -4.65
N LYS A 247 15.65 -18.74 -3.31
CA LYS A 247 14.83 -19.63 -2.47
C LYS A 247 13.34 -19.45 -2.76
N LYS A 248 12.83 -18.22 -2.84
CA LYS A 248 11.43 -17.92 -3.16
C LYS A 248 11.02 -18.48 -4.53
N SER A 249 11.90 -18.40 -5.52
CA SER A 249 11.68 -19.00 -6.85
C SER A 249 11.66 -20.52 -6.80
N PHE A 250 12.54 -21.12 -5.99
CA PHE A 250 12.58 -22.57 -5.78
C PHE A 250 11.32 -23.06 -5.06
N ASP A 251 10.95 -22.42 -3.95
CA ASP A 251 9.76 -22.73 -3.16
C ASP A 251 8.49 -22.61 -4.03
N LYS A 252 8.34 -21.54 -4.83
CA LYS A 252 7.24 -21.43 -5.81
C LYS A 252 7.18 -22.58 -6.81
N SER A 253 8.33 -23.08 -7.25
CA SER A 253 8.41 -24.19 -8.20
C SER A 253 8.05 -25.52 -7.52
N VAL A 254 8.45 -25.69 -6.25
CA VAL A 254 8.08 -26.85 -5.43
C VAL A 254 6.58 -26.83 -5.12
N ASP A 255 6.04 -25.69 -4.68
CA ASP A 255 4.62 -25.50 -4.39
C ASP A 255 3.75 -25.80 -5.63
N ALA A 256 4.19 -25.35 -6.82
CA ALA A 256 3.49 -25.67 -8.08
C ALA A 256 3.50 -27.18 -8.39
N LEU A 257 4.64 -27.86 -8.19
CA LEU A 257 4.75 -29.31 -8.38
C LEU A 257 3.93 -30.11 -7.36
N GLU A 258 3.89 -29.65 -6.11
CA GLU A 258 3.04 -30.24 -5.07
C GLU A 258 1.56 -30.04 -5.41
N MET A 259 1.15 -28.84 -5.85
CA MET A 259 -0.20 -28.54 -6.32
C MET A 259 -0.61 -29.41 -7.52
N GLU A 260 0.24 -29.59 -8.52
CA GLU A 260 -0.01 -30.48 -9.66
C GLU A 260 -0.21 -31.95 -9.23
N LYS A 261 0.58 -32.40 -8.25
CA LYS A 261 0.44 -33.74 -7.63
C LYS A 261 -0.86 -33.85 -6.85
N GLU A 262 -1.26 -32.80 -6.14
CA GLU A 262 -2.54 -32.73 -5.43
C GLU A 262 -3.73 -32.84 -6.37
N ILE A 263 -3.76 -32.01 -7.43
CA ILE A 263 -4.78 -32.05 -8.48
C ILE A 263 -4.85 -33.45 -9.12
N SER A 264 -3.70 -34.05 -9.43
CA SER A 264 -3.63 -35.40 -10.00
C SER A 264 -4.28 -36.45 -9.10
N GLN A 265 -4.04 -36.38 -7.79
CA GLN A 265 -4.63 -37.31 -6.83
C GLN A 265 -6.15 -37.15 -6.69
N VAL A 266 -6.66 -35.91 -6.70
CA VAL A 266 -8.10 -35.66 -6.69
C VAL A 266 -8.75 -36.22 -7.96
N LEU A 267 -8.18 -35.95 -9.13
CA LEU A 267 -8.72 -36.46 -10.41
C LEU A 267 -8.62 -37.98 -10.54
N GLU A 268 -7.57 -38.61 -10.02
CA GLU A 268 -7.43 -40.07 -10.00
C GLU A 268 -8.43 -40.73 -9.04
N ALA A 269 -8.68 -40.16 -7.87
CA ALA A 269 -9.71 -40.65 -6.94
C ALA A 269 -11.12 -40.61 -7.56
N LEU A 270 -11.38 -39.63 -8.44
CA LEU A 270 -12.65 -39.53 -9.18
C LEU A 270 -12.76 -40.55 -10.33
N SER A 271 -11.66 -41.19 -10.75
CA SER A 271 -11.61 -42.13 -11.87
C SER A 271 -12.06 -43.55 -11.53
N ASP A 272 -12.13 -43.92 -10.24
CA ASP A 272 -12.45 -45.29 -9.80
C ASP A 272 -13.96 -45.61 -9.70
N ALA A 273 -14.81 -45.02 -10.55
CA ALA A 273 -16.27 -45.18 -10.46
C ALA A 273 -16.92 -45.77 -11.74
N ASP A 274 -17.77 -46.80 -11.54
CA ASP A 274 -18.48 -47.63 -12.52
C ASP A 274 -19.15 -46.83 -13.68
N PRO A 275 -19.13 -47.30 -14.94
CA PRO A 275 -19.50 -46.53 -16.11
C PRO A 275 -20.95 -46.79 -16.52
N THR A 276 -21.88 -45.94 -16.08
CA THR A 276 -23.20 -45.87 -16.70
C THR A 276 -23.74 -44.44 -16.79
N GLU A 277 -24.05 -44.10 -18.04
CA GLU A 277 -24.85 -43.00 -18.59
C GLU A 277 -24.31 -41.56 -18.46
N LEU A 278 -24.09 -40.93 -19.62
CA LEU A 278 -23.74 -39.51 -19.72
C LEU A 278 -24.60 -38.84 -20.80
N PRO A 279 -25.32 -37.76 -20.47
CA PRO A 279 -26.05 -36.97 -21.44
C PRO A 279 -25.09 -36.09 -22.27
N THR A 280 -25.50 -35.79 -23.49
CA THR A 280 -24.80 -34.92 -24.44
C THR A 280 -24.71 -33.48 -23.96
N PHE A 281 -23.50 -32.93 -23.98
CA PHE A 281 -23.21 -31.53 -23.70
C PHE A 281 -22.77 -30.77 -24.96
N GLN A 282 -23.36 -29.59 -25.15
CA GLN A 282 -22.81 -28.46 -25.90
C GLN A 282 -23.15 -27.21 -25.11
N TYR A 283 -22.17 -26.34 -24.84
CA TYR A 283 -22.39 -24.89 -24.87
C TYR A 283 -21.05 -24.13 -25.00
N THR A 284 -21.10 -23.00 -25.71
CA THR A 284 -19.97 -22.13 -26.07
C THR A 284 -19.38 -21.40 -24.85
N PRO A 285 -18.04 -21.25 -24.73
CA PRO A 285 -17.40 -20.59 -23.59
C PRO A 285 -17.83 -19.12 -23.42
N VAL A 286 -18.08 -18.71 -22.17
CA VAL A 286 -18.34 -17.32 -21.75
C VAL A 286 -17.24 -16.89 -20.78
N GLU A 287 -16.68 -15.69 -20.94
CA GLU A 287 -15.58 -15.18 -20.12
C GLU A 287 -15.95 -15.12 -18.62
N VAL A 288 -15.04 -15.53 -17.72
CA VAL A 288 -15.23 -15.51 -16.24
C VAL A 288 -15.64 -14.14 -15.71
N LYS A 289 -15.18 -13.06 -16.36
CA LYS A 289 -15.56 -11.67 -16.03
C LYS A 289 -17.06 -11.40 -16.19
N GLN A 290 -17.74 -12.12 -17.07
CA GLN A 290 -19.19 -11.99 -17.31
C GLN A 290 -20.02 -12.87 -16.36
N LYS A 291 -19.36 -13.68 -15.52
CA LYS A 291 -19.99 -14.58 -14.56
C LYS A 291 -19.85 -14.11 -13.11
N ILE A 292 -18.79 -13.36 -12.79
CA ILE A 292 -18.53 -12.85 -11.44
C ILE A 292 -18.19 -11.34 -11.55
N PRO A 293 -19.16 -10.47 -11.90
CA PRO A 293 -18.87 -9.05 -12.11
C PRO A 293 -18.77 -8.25 -10.81
N ASN A 294 -19.51 -8.65 -9.77
CA ASN A 294 -19.71 -7.83 -8.56
C ASN A 294 -18.85 -8.28 -7.36
N ASP A 295 -18.30 -9.49 -7.38
CA ASP A 295 -17.44 -10.02 -6.32
C ASP A 295 -15.97 -10.05 -6.77
N LYS A 296 -15.24 -8.97 -6.45
CA LYS A 296 -13.85 -8.78 -6.85
C LYS A 296 -12.90 -9.79 -6.21
N MET A 297 -13.21 -10.27 -5.01
CA MET A 297 -12.33 -11.19 -4.26
C MET A 297 -12.46 -12.61 -4.82
N LEU A 298 -13.69 -13.08 -5.03
CA LEU A 298 -13.95 -14.35 -5.70
C LEU A 298 -13.45 -14.35 -7.15
N PHE A 299 -13.68 -13.27 -7.90
CA PHE A 299 -13.14 -13.12 -9.26
C PHE A 299 -11.62 -13.27 -9.30
N SER A 300 -10.89 -12.57 -8.42
CA SER A 300 -9.43 -12.63 -8.35
C SER A 300 -8.92 -14.05 -8.06
N LYS A 301 -9.57 -14.75 -7.12
CA LYS A 301 -9.26 -16.13 -6.75
C LYS A 301 -9.48 -17.11 -7.90
N VAL A 302 -10.66 -17.06 -8.54
CA VAL A 302 -10.99 -17.92 -9.68
C VAL A 302 -10.07 -17.64 -10.87
N TRP A 303 -9.84 -16.36 -11.19
CA TRP A 303 -8.95 -15.96 -12.29
C TRP A 303 -7.51 -16.43 -12.09
N THR A 304 -6.97 -16.27 -10.88
CA THR A 304 -5.62 -16.73 -10.54
C THR A 304 -5.49 -18.23 -10.74
N ASN A 305 -6.47 -19.01 -10.28
CA ASN A 305 -6.48 -20.46 -10.45
C ASN A 305 -6.59 -20.88 -11.92
N VAL A 306 -7.41 -20.19 -12.71
CA VAL A 306 -7.54 -20.44 -14.16
C VAL A 306 -6.22 -20.14 -14.88
N VAL A 307 -5.61 -18.98 -14.65
CA VAL A 307 -4.35 -18.62 -15.32
C VAL A 307 -3.23 -19.60 -14.99
N GLN A 308 -3.17 -20.09 -13.75
CA GLN A 308 -2.07 -20.94 -13.29
C GLN A 308 -2.26 -22.43 -13.61
N TYR A 309 -3.46 -22.97 -13.39
CA TYR A 309 -3.66 -24.42 -13.39
C TYR A 309 -4.53 -24.95 -14.53
N PHE A 310 -5.18 -24.07 -15.32
CA PHE A 310 -6.08 -24.51 -16.40
C PHE A 310 -5.39 -25.44 -17.42
N PRO A 311 -4.19 -25.13 -17.97
CA PRO A 311 -3.56 -26.01 -18.95
C PRO A 311 -3.27 -27.40 -18.39
N PHE A 312 -2.89 -27.47 -17.11
CA PHE A 312 -2.58 -28.73 -16.43
C PHE A 312 -3.84 -29.57 -16.16
N VAL A 313 -4.90 -28.95 -15.62
CA VAL A 313 -6.18 -29.63 -15.37
C VAL A 313 -6.78 -30.16 -16.68
N GLU A 314 -6.72 -29.36 -17.75
CA GLU A 314 -7.22 -29.75 -19.08
C GLU A 314 -6.45 -30.94 -19.65
N ASP A 315 -5.12 -30.93 -19.59
CA ASP A 315 -4.27 -32.01 -20.11
C ASP A 315 -4.49 -33.32 -19.33
N LYS A 316 -4.55 -33.24 -17.99
CA LYS A 316 -4.79 -34.41 -17.14
C LYS A 316 -6.17 -35.03 -17.35
N LEU A 317 -7.22 -34.21 -17.51
CA LEU A 317 -8.57 -34.69 -17.83
C LEU A 317 -8.60 -35.38 -19.21
N LYS A 318 -7.94 -34.81 -20.22
CA LYS A 318 -7.80 -35.43 -21.56
C LYS A 318 -7.06 -36.76 -21.48
N GLN A 319 -5.99 -36.82 -20.70
CA GLN A 319 -5.21 -38.04 -20.48
C GLN A 319 -6.09 -39.15 -19.88
N LEU A 320 -6.79 -38.87 -18.77
CA LEU A 320 -7.67 -39.84 -18.11
C LEU A 320 -8.81 -40.33 -19.03
N ASN A 321 -9.31 -39.45 -19.90
CA ASN A 321 -10.30 -39.79 -20.91
C ASN A 321 -9.74 -40.73 -21.99
N ASN A 322 -8.53 -40.46 -22.49
CA ASN A 322 -7.85 -41.32 -23.45
C ASN A 322 -7.52 -42.70 -22.87
N GLU A 323 -7.18 -42.77 -21.58
CA GLU A 323 -6.93 -44.01 -20.84
C GLU A 323 -8.22 -44.79 -20.52
N ARG A 324 -9.41 -44.28 -20.86
CA ARG A 324 -10.73 -44.84 -20.52
C ARG A 324 -10.96 -45.03 -19.02
N ARG A 325 -10.20 -44.33 -18.17
CA ARG A 325 -10.34 -44.34 -16.70
C ARG A 325 -11.43 -43.37 -16.24
N LEU A 326 -11.75 -42.39 -17.06
CA LEU A 326 -12.81 -41.42 -16.82
C LEU A 326 -13.48 -41.14 -18.16
N THR A 327 -14.76 -40.81 -18.16
CA THR A 327 -15.33 -40.08 -19.29
C THR A 327 -15.40 -38.62 -18.91
N TYR A 328 -14.82 -37.74 -19.73
CA TYR A 328 -14.80 -36.29 -19.51
C TYR A 328 -16.19 -35.72 -19.16
N GLU A 329 -17.26 -36.29 -19.73
CA GLU A 329 -18.64 -35.88 -19.48
C GLU A 329 -19.13 -36.21 -18.06
N LYS A 330 -18.49 -37.13 -17.33
CA LYS A 330 -18.95 -37.60 -15.99
C LYS A 330 -18.67 -36.58 -14.89
N ILE A 331 -17.42 -36.16 -14.73
CA ILE A 331 -17.08 -35.14 -13.72
C ILE A 331 -17.80 -33.83 -14.06
N SER A 332 -17.82 -33.45 -15.34
CA SER A 332 -18.55 -32.27 -15.81
C SER A 332 -20.03 -32.31 -15.40
N GLY A 333 -20.72 -33.44 -15.68
CA GLY A 333 -22.11 -33.63 -15.30
C GLY A 333 -22.35 -33.67 -13.79
N ASP A 334 -21.44 -34.27 -13.03
CA ASP A 334 -21.50 -34.31 -11.57
C ASP A 334 -21.35 -32.92 -10.93
N VAL A 335 -20.37 -32.14 -11.39
CA VAL A 335 -20.12 -30.77 -10.94
C VAL A 335 -21.33 -29.89 -11.27
N LYS A 336 -21.90 -30.03 -12.48
CA LYS A 336 -23.10 -29.31 -12.88
C LYS A 336 -24.31 -29.66 -12.01
N ARG A 337 -24.52 -30.94 -11.71
CA ARG A 337 -25.61 -31.37 -10.83
C ARG A 337 -25.49 -30.77 -9.43
N ALA A 338 -24.30 -30.83 -8.84
CA ALA A 338 -24.04 -30.21 -7.53
C ALA A 338 -24.26 -28.69 -7.56
N TYR A 339 -23.85 -28.02 -8.63
CA TYR A 339 -24.09 -26.58 -8.80
C TYR A 339 -25.59 -26.25 -8.84
N LEU A 340 -26.37 -26.96 -9.65
CA LEU A 340 -27.81 -26.74 -9.77
C LEU A 340 -28.54 -26.97 -8.44
N GLU A 341 -28.12 -27.97 -7.67
CA GLU A 341 -28.65 -28.23 -6.33
C GLU A 341 -28.37 -27.05 -5.39
N PHE A 342 -27.12 -26.60 -5.29
CA PHE A 342 -26.77 -25.49 -4.39
C PHE A 342 -27.35 -24.15 -4.81
N ALA A 343 -27.45 -23.89 -6.11
CA ALA A 343 -28.02 -22.65 -6.65
C ALA A 343 -29.55 -22.57 -6.52
N THR A 344 -30.23 -23.65 -6.09
CA THR A 344 -31.68 -23.63 -5.86
C THR A 344 -32.05 -22.80 -4.63
N ASP A 345 -31.25 -22.87 -3.57
CA ASP A 345 -31.55 -22.24 -2.27
C ASP A 345 -30.55 -21.14 -1.85
N GLU A 346 -29.50 -20.91 -2.65
CA GLU A 346 -28.44 -19.94 -2.37
C GLU A 346 -28.18 -19.06 -3.60
N GLN A 347 -27.94 -17.77 -3.37
CA GLN A 347 -27.65 -16.78 -4.43
C GLN A 347 -26.24 -16.21 -4.30
N ASP A 348 -25.60 -16.34 -3.13
CA ASP A 348 -24.21 -15.91 -2.94
C ASP A 348 -23.23 -16.86 -3.64
N LYS A 349 -22.52 -16.32 -4.64
CA LYS A 349 -21.57 -17.07 -5.46
C LYS A 349 -20.33 -17.52 -4.70
N GLU A 350 -19.90 -16.79 -3.67
CA GLU A 350 -18.79 -17.21 -2.81
C GLU A 350 -19.22 -18.42 -1.96
N VAL A 351 -20.45 -18.38 -1.42
CA VAL A 351 -21.02 -19.51 -0.67
C VAL A 351 -21.17 -20.74 -1.56
N ILE A 352 -21.71 -20.59 -2.77
CA ILE A 352 -21.85 -21.69 -3.74
C ILE A 352 -20.47 -22.25 -4.14
N PHE A 353 -19.48 -21.39 -4.39
CA PHE A 353 -18.13 -21.81 -4.72
C PHE A 353 -17.51 -22.66 -3.60
N ASN A 354 -17.63 -22.22 -2.34
CA ASN A 354 -17.12 -22.95 -1.19
C ASN A 354 -17.83 -24.32 -1.03
N ARG A 355 -19.16 -24.37 -1.18
CA ARG A 355 -19.92 -25.63 -1.13
C ARG A 355 -19.53 -26.60 -2.25
N LEU A 356 -19.26 -26.11 -3.46
CA LEU A 356 -18.77 -26.94 -4.56
C LEU A 356 -17.37 -27.52 -4.28
N CYS A 357 -16.49 -26.73 -3.65
CA CYS A 357 -15.16 -27.22 -3.26
C CYS A 357 -15.25 -28.28 -2.15
N GLU A 358 -16.13 -28.08 -1.16
CA GLU A 358 -16.41 -29.05 -0.10
C GLU A 358 -17.00 -30.35 -0.67
N TRP A 359 -18.01 -30.25 -1.53
CA TRP A 359 -18.60 -31.39 -2.22
C TRP A 359 -17.56 -32.20 -3.01
N LEU A 360 -16.68 -31.52 -3.74
CA LEU A 360 -15.63 -32.18 -4.52
C LEU A 360 -14.62 -32.90 -3.61
N ALA A 361 -14.28 -32.27 -2.48
CA ALA A 361 -13.38 -32.85 -1.48
C ALA A 361 -13.97 -34.12 -0.85
N GLU A 362 -15.26 -34.09 -0.48
CA GLU A 362 -15.98 -35.26 0.04
C GLU A 362 -16.04 -36.39 -1.00
N LYS A 363 -16.36 -36.05 -2.25
CA LYS A 363 -16.50 -37.01 -3.34
C LYS A 363 -15.20 -37.70 -3.69
N ALA A 364 -14.09 -36.97 -3.68
CA ALA A 364 -12.75 -37.50 -3.92
C ALA A 364 -12.10 -38.06 -2.64
N GLN A 365 -12.79 -38.01 -1.48
CA GLN A 365 -12.29 -38.40 -0.17
C GLN A 365 -10.90 -37.80 0.13
N THR A 366 -10.76 -36.50 -0.09
CA THR A 366 -9.49 -35.78 0.00
C THR A 366 -9.60 -34.55 0.89
N ASP A 367 -8.51 -34.20 1.56
CA ASP A 367 -8.34 -33.00 2.37
C ASP A 367 -7.72 -31.82 1.57
N LYS A 368 -7.48 -32.01 0.27
CA LYS A 368 -6.75 -31.08 -0.60
C LYS A 368 -7.63 -29.96 -1.13
N LYS A 369 -7.99 -29.03 -0.24
CA LYS A 369 -8.89 -27.91 -0.56
C LYS A 369 -8.43 -27.08 -1.76
N SER A 370 -7.15 -26.72 -1.83
CA SER A 370 -6.58 -25.90 -2.90
C SER A 370 -6.69 -26.58 -4.28
N ALA A 371 -6.52 -27.90 -4.34
CA ALA A 371 -6.71 -28.67 -5.56
C ALA A 371 -8.18 -28.71 -6.00
N CYS A 372 -9.12 -28.87 -5.05
CA CYS A 372 -10.54 -28.77 -5.34
C CYS A 372 -10.92 -27.38 -5.89
N GLU A 373 -10.39 -26.30 -5.29
CA GLU A 373 -10.60 -24.93 -5.78
C GLU A 373 -10.08 -24.72 -7.20
N ALA A 374 -8.92 -25.28 -7.55
CA ALA A 374 -8.39 -25.21 -8.91
C ALA A 374 -9.28 -25.95 -9.93
N ILE A 375 -9.77 -27.14 -9.57
CA ILE A 375 -10.66 -27.94 -10.41
C ILE A 375 -12.04 -27.26 -10.58
N ILE A 376 -12.64 -26.72 -9.52
CA ILE A 376 -13.92 -26.00 -9.62
C ILE A 376 -13.76 -24.72 -10.46
N SER A 377 -12.65 -23.99 -10.32
CA SER A 377 -12.33 -22.83 -11.18
C SER A 377 -12.24 -23.19 -12.66
N TYR A 378 -11.70 -24.37 -13.01
CA TYR A 378 -11.71 -24.90 -14.38
C TYR A 378 -13.14 -25.10 -14.91
N TYR A 379 -14.04 -25.66 -14.10
CA TYR A 379 -15.45 -25.88 -14.48
C TYR A 379 -16.27 -24.59 -14.55
N ILE A 380 -15.92 -23.57 -13.77
CA ILE A 380 -16.48 -22.21 -13.93
C ILE A 380 -16.08 -21.62 -15.29
N GLN A 381 -14.80 -21.72 -15.67
CA GLN A 381 -14.30 -21.25 -16.96
C GLN A 381 -14.93 -22.02 -18.14
N ASN A 382 -15.14 -23.33 -18.00
CA ASN A 382 -15.76 -24.17 -19.05
C ASN A 382 -17.30 -24.17 -19.06
N CYS A 383 -17.94 -23.34 -18.24
CA CYS A 383 -19.39 -23.16 -18.22
C CYS A 383 -20.23 -24.33 -17.72
N GLU A 384 -19.65 -25.20 -16.89
CA GLU A 384 -20.42 -26.17 -16.11
C GLU A 384 -20.96 -25.57 -14.80
N VAL A 385 -20.40 -24.43 -14.36
CA VAL A 385 -20.78 -23.69 -13.16
C VAL A 385 -20.93 -22.20 -13.48
N PHE A 386 -21.91 -21.56 -12.84
CA PHE A 386 -22.33 -20.16 -13.00
C PHE A 386 -22.82 -19.81 -14.41
N GLU A 387 -24.09 -19.41 -14.46
CA GLU A 387 -24.71 -18.84 -15.65
C GLU A 387 -24.24 -17.41 -15.91
N ARG A 388 -24.44 -16.93 -17.14
CA ARG A 388 -24.11 -15.55 -17.52
C ARG A 388 -25.07 -14.59 -16.82
N GLU A 389 -24.56 -13.55 -16.17
CA GLU A 389 -25.42 -12.47 -15.71
C GLU A 389 -25.89 -11.65 -16.93
N THR A 390 -27.18 -11.69 -17.24
CA THR A 390 -27.78 -10.74 -18.17
C THR A 390 -27.92 -9.41 -17.43
N THR A 391 -27.09 -8.45 -17.81
CA THR A 391 -27.24 -7.06 -17.41
C THR A 391 -28.43 -6.48 -18.18
N GLU A 392 -29.52 -6.16 -17.48
CA GLU A 392 -30.54 -5.22 -17.98
C GLU A 392 -30.05 -3.78 -17.87
#